data_AF-A0A1H9CC25-F1
#
_entry.id   AF-A0A1H9CC25-F1
#
_cell.length_a   1.000
_cell.length_b   1.000
_cell.length_c   1.000
_cell.angle_alpha   90.00
_cell.angle_beta   90.00
_cell.angle_gamma   90.00
#
_symmetry.space_group_name_H-M   'P 1'
#
loop_
_entity.id
_entity.type
_entity.pdbx_description
1 polymer ?
#
loop_
_entity_poly.entity_id
_entity_poly.type
_entity_poly.pdbx_seq_one_letter_code
_entity_poly.pdbx_strand_id
1 'polypeptide(L)'
;MTSELAADDDLDGLWGSAVLRDRPLRVLGLFAHPDDEVFCVGGTIARAAAAGAQTAVVSLTRGDAGQIRDSAAATRRTLGAVRATELAASGAALGVGHVESFDLGDGVLGRMPLEEVTAVVLPVLERLAPDVVVTFGDDGAFGHPDHTMSARAVLAAREHLAVRPRVLQARFPPQERLLLDLLVEWLTSGEQRFVGTAGFANALRLFADGSSMLGFAADHLQVQWFPAGSYVIEQGEPPNELFCILSGRVDVVRESADGELRTVATVGPGSFVGEEGLATNRPRNAHVIAHDDVTCFVLAPRGRDLSAARGTTAVVAPAERSTPPNPPPISSTAPDGAQTELSIDVGPDALRRKIAALVAHRTQYALDPELLPVQVLGPLLGTEHFAVVP
;
A
#
# COMPACT_ATOMS: atom_id res chain seq x y z
N MET A 1 19.58 11.56 38.60
CA MET A 1 19.44 10.45 37.64
C MET A 1 18.16 10.73 36.87
N THR A 2 18.35 11.18 35.64
CA THR A 2 17.34 11.71 34.73
C THR A 2 16.31 10.64 34.38
N SER A 3 15.06 10.96 34.68
CA SER A 3 13.86 10.24 34.24
C SER A 3 13.82 10.23 32.72
N GLU A 4 13.65 9.04 32.13
CA GLU A 4 13.20 8.86 30.76
C GLU A 4 11.92 9.68 30.56
N LEU A 5 11.97 10.65 29.65
CA LEU A 5 10.79 11.28 29.09
C LEU A 5 10.15 10.24 28.18
N ALA A 6 8.93 9.84 28.51
CA ALA A 6 8.07 9.08 27.61
C ALA A 6 8.00 9.82 26.26
N ALA A 7 8.09 9.06 25.17
CA ALA A 7 7.91 9.59 23.82
C ALA A 7 6.61 10.42 23.78
N ASP A 8 6.75 11.71 23.44
CA ASP A 8 5.65 12.64 23.21
C ASP A 8 4.60 11.97 22.31
N ASP A 9 3.32 12.04 22.71
CA ASP A 9 2.23 11.52 21.90
C ASP A 9 2.10 12.43 20.66
N ASP A 10 2.62 12.01 19.49
CA ASP A 10 2.63 12.76 18.21
C ASP A 10 1.27 13.38 17.82
N LEU A 11 0.21 12.80 18.38
CA LEU A 11 -1.14 13.31 18.39
C LEU A 11 -1.24 14.75 18.91
N ASP A 12 -0.61 15.09 20.03
CA ASP A 12 -0.70 16.44 20.63
C ASP A 12 -0.11 17.53 19.72
N GLY A 13 0.87 17.20 18.86
CA GLY A 13 1.38 18.08 17.80
C GLY A 13 0.44 18.23 16.60
N LEU A 14 -0.37 17.20 16.33
CA LEU A 14 -1.46 17.22 15.33
C LEU A 14 -2.62 18.09 15.78
N TRP A 15 -3.03 17.89 17.02
CA TRP A 15 -4.24 18.43 17.59
C TRP A 15 -4.02 19.82 18.17
N GLY A 16 -2.77 20.20 18.49
CA GLY A 16 -2.51 21.31 19.40
C GLY A 16 -2.91 20.91 20.83
N SER A 17 -2.09 21.28 21.82
CA SER A 17 -2.24 20.92 23.25
C SER A 17 -3.69 20.61 23.65
N ALA A 18 -4.00 19.33 23.87
CA ALA A 18 -5.32 18.85 24.30
C ALA A 18 -5.76 19.49 25.62
N VAL A 19 -4.82 20.05 26.38
CA VAL A 19 -4.97 20.69 27.69
C VAL A 19 -5.89 21.94 27.67
N LEU A 20 -6.31 22.43 26.50
CA LEU A 20 -7.13 23.66 26.38
C LEU A 20 -8.50 23.51 25.67
N ARG A 21 -8.99 22.29 25.38
CA ARG A 21 -10.23 22.12 24.60
C ARG A 21 -11.45 21.81 25.49
N ASP A 22 -12.44 22.71 25.51
CA ASP A 22 -13.75 22.53 26.19
C ASP A 22 -14.69 21.52 25.49
N ARG A 23 -14.29 20.99 24.33
CA ARG A 23 -15.07 20.01 23.54
C ARG A 23 -14.16 19.01 22.85
N PRO A 24 -14.68 17.82 22.47
CA PRO A 24 -13.95 16.88 21.64
C PRO A 24 -13.42 17.53 20.36
N LEU A 25 -12.22 17.12 19.97
CA LEU A 25 -11.63 17.43 18.68
C LEU A 25 -12.51 16.86 17.55
N ARG A 26 -12.67 17.60 16.46
CA ARG A 26 -13.37 17.18 15.25
C ARG A 26 -12.41 16.94 14.11
N VAL A 27 -12.35 15.70 13.63
CA VAL A 27 -11.46 15.27 12.54
C VAL A 27 -12.29 14.81 11.37
N LEU A 28 -12.05 15.39 10.19
CA LEU A 28 -12.72 15.03 8.95
C LEU A 28 -11.70 14.51 7.93
N GLY A 29 -11.89 13.30 7.41
CA GLY A 29 -11.29 12.88 6.14
C GLY A 29 -12.22 13.24 4.99
N LEU A 30 -11.77 14.01 4.01
CA LEU A 30 -12.56 14.38 2.83
C LEU A 30 -11.79 14.05 1.55
N PHE A 31 -12.29 13.06 0.81
CA PHE A 31 -11.60 12.42 -0.30
C PHE A 31 -12.49 12.27 -1.54
N ALA A 32 -11.91 11.80 -2.64
CA ALA A 32 -12.62 11.67 -3.91
C ALA A 32 -13.47 10.41 -3.96
N HIS A 33 -12.95 9.27 -3.50
CA HIS A 33 -13.54 7.95 -3.68
C HIS A 33 -13.66 7.15 -2.38
N PRO A 34 -14.57 6.17 -2.30
CA PRO A 34 -14.65 5.24 -1.18
C PRO A 34 -13.50 4.23 -1.16
N ASP A 35 -12.53 4.37 -0.26
CA ASP A 35 -11.30 3.56 -0.04
C ASP A 35 -10.10 4.47 0.26
N ASP A 36 -10.09 5.66 -0.31
CA ASP A 36 -9.08 6.71 -0.07
C ASP A 36 -8.82 6.95 1.42
N GLU A 37 -9.87 6.93 2.25
CA GLU A 37 -9.76 7.20 3.67
C GLU A 37 -8.86 6.22 4.41
N VAL A 38 -8.81 4.97 3.93
CA VAL A 38 -8.00 3.93 4.56
C VAL A 38 -6.53 4.27 4.40
N PHE A 39 -6.11 4.68 3.21
CA PHE A 39 -4.71 4.95 2.89
C PHE A 39 -4.23 6.31 3.39
N CYS A 40 -5.07 7.33 3.24
CA CYS A 40 -4.70 8.70 3.58
C CYS A 40 -4.66 8.97 5.09
N VAL A 41 -5.58 8.39 5.86
CA VAL A 41 -5.77 8.78 7.27
C VAL A 41 -6.29 7.65 8.16
N GLY A 42 -6.45 6.43 7.66
CA GLY A 42 -7.18 5.38 8.34
C GLY A 42 -6.64 5.08 9.75
N GLY A 43 -5.32 5.00 9.91
CA GLY A 43 -4.71 4.76 11.20
C GLY A 43 -4.83 5.97 12.12
N THR A 44 -4.57 7.18 11.60
CA THR A 44 -4.66 8.42 12.36
C THR A 44 -6.07 8.70 12.86
N ILE A 45 -7.09 8.53 12.00
CA ILE A 45 -8.49 8.75 12.38
C ILE A 45 -8.96 7.68 13.37
N ALA A 46 -8.48 6.44 13.26
CA ALA A 46 -8.75 5.39 14.23
C ALA A 46 -8.11 5.64 15.60
N ARG A 47 -6.89 6.19 15.64
CA ARG A 47 -6.29 6.68 16.89
C ARG A 47 -7.09 7.84 17.48
N ALA A 48 -7.47 8.81 16.65
CA ALA A 48 -8.27 9.96 17.09
C ALA A 48 -9.62 9.54 17.68
N ALA A 49 -10.31 8.63 17.01
CA ALA A 49 -11.57 8.05 17.48
C ALA A 49 -11.38 7.35 18.84
N ALA A 50 -10.33 6.54 18.99
CA ALA A 50 -10.02 5.87 20.26
C ALA A 50 -9.68 6.87 21.39
N ALA A 51 -9.13 8.04 21.05
CA ALA A 51 -8.88 9.13 21.97
C ALA A 51 -10.12 10.01 22.25
N GLY A 52 -11.29 9.67 21.70
CA GLY A 52 -12.56 10.37 21.95
C GLY A 52 -12.85 11.54 21.01
N ALA A 53 -12.12 11.68 19.91
CA ALA A 53 -12.43 12.66 18.88
C ALA A 53 -13.76 12.34 18.17
N GLN A 54 -14.47 13.38 17.73
CA GLN A 54 -15.58 13.28 16.80
C GLN A 54 -15.01 13.15 15.38
N THR A 55 -15.23 12.00 14.76
CA THR A 55 -14.60 11.64 13.49
C THR A 55 -15.63 11.53 12.37
N ALA A 56 -15.27 12.03 11.19
CA ALA A 56 -16.08 11.94 9.99
C ALA A 56 -15.23 11.56 8.77
N VAL A 57 -15.83 10.83 7.83
CA VAL A 57 -15.26 10.56 6.50
C VAL A 57 -16.30 10.93 5.44
N VAL A 58 -15.88 11.69 4.44
CA VAL A 58 -16.70 12.11 3.33
C VAL A 58 -16.01 11.76 2.03
N SER A 59 -16.72 11.05 1.15
CA SER A 59 -16.30 10.81 -0.22
C SER A 59 -17.13 11.66 -1.19
N LEU A 60 -16.47 12.34 -2.14
CA LEU A 60 -17.15 13.20 -3.12
C LEU A 60 -17.82 12.43 -4.25
N THR A 61 -17.49 11.15 -4.41
CA THR A 61 -18.08 10.26 -5.41
C THR A 61 -18.51 8.94 -4.75
N ARG A 62 -19.18 8.09 -5.55
CA ARG A 62 -19.49 6.72 -5.14
C ARG A 62 -18.43 5.71 -5.57
N GLY A 63 -17.34 6.16 -6.21
CA GLY A 63 -16.34 5.27 -6.79
C GLY A 63 -16.93 4.32 -7.83
N ASP A 64 -18.03 4.71 -8.46
CA ASP A 64 -18.77 3.78 -9.28
C ASP A 64 -18.02 3.48 -10.56
N ALA A 65 -17.14 4.34 -11.11
CA ALA A 65 -16.29 4.11 -12.29
C ALA A 65 -15.15 3.09 -12.07
N GLY A 66 -14.86 2.73 -10.82
CA GLY A 66 -13.85 1.73 -10.45
C GLY A 66 -14.04 0.33 -11.05
N GLN A 67 -12.98 -0.48 -10.96
CA GLN A 67 -13.01 -1.89 -11.35
C GLN A 67 -13.75 -2.73 -10.30
N ILE A 68 -14.40 -3.80 -10.74
CA ILE A 68 -15.02 -4.79 -9.84
C ILE A 68 -14.09 -5.99 -9.79
N ARG A 69 -13.37 -6.16 -8.67
CA ARG A 69 -12.43 -7.27 -8.46
C ARG A 69 -13.09 -8.53 -7.91
N ASP A 70 -14.21 -8.38 -7.21
CA ASP A 70 -15.07 -9.49 -6.78
C ASP A 70 -16.39 -9.45 -7.54
N SER A 71 -16.55 -10.36 -8.51
CA SER A 71 -17.77 -10.45 -9.32
C SER A 71 -19.02 -10.81 -8.52
N ALA A 72 -18.87 -11.38 -7.31
CA ALA A 72 -19.98 -11.66 -6.42
C ALA A 72 -20.41 -10.43 -5.61
N ALA A 73 -19.55 -9.41 -5.50
CA ALA A 73 -19.81 -8.22 -4.68
C ALA A 73 -20.71 -7.19 -5.37
N ALA A 74 -20.52 -6.94 -6.67
CA ALA A 74 -21.27 -5.90 -7.38
C ALA A 74 -21.39 -6.13 -8.89
N THR A 75 -22.28 -5.36 -9.52
CA THR A 75 -22.36 -5.16 -10.97
C THR A 75 -22.05 -3.70 -11.29
N ARG A 76 -21.78 -3.40 -12.57
CA ARG A 76 -21.57 -2.03 -13.05
C ARG A 76 -22.69 -1.05 -12.66
N ARG A 77 -23.93 -1.54 -12.53
CA ARG A 77 -25.11 -0.73 -12.15
C ARG A 77 -25.27 -0.57 -10.65
N THR A 78 -24.76 -1.52 -9.86
CA THR A 78 -24.92 -1.53 -8.40
C THR A 78 -23.67 -1.05 -7.66
N LEU A 79 -22.54 -0.93 -8.35
CA LEU A 79 -21.23 -0.64 -7.75
C LEU A 79 -21.23 0.58 -6.83
N GLY A 80 -21.80 1.72 -7.26
CA GLY A 80 -21.81 2.92 -6.42
C GLY A 80 -22.58 2.75 -5.11
N ALA A 81 -23.70 2.03 -5.12
CA ALA A 81 -24.47 1.75 -3.90
C ALA A 81 -23.74 0.75 -2.99
N VAL A 82 -23.06 -0.24 -3.58
CA VAL A 82 -22.22 -1.18 -2.84
C VAL A 82 -21.04 -0.46 -2.20
N ARG A 83 -20.27 0.36 -2.94
CA ARG A 83 -19.14 1.12 -2.40
C ARG A 83 -19.53 2.12 -1.32
N ALA A 84 -20.73 2.71 -1.39
CA ALA A 84 -21.24 3.53 -0.29
C ALA A 84 -21.48 2.71 1.00
N THR A 85 -21.92 1.46 0.86
CA THR A 85 -22.07 0.53 1.99
C THR A 85 -20.71 0.06 2.51
N GLU A 86 -19.75 -0.18 1.61
CA GLU A 86 -18.37 -0.53 1.96
C GLU A 86 -17.67 0.62 2.70
N LEU A 87 -17.87 1.88 2.28
CA LEU A 87 -17.39 3.06 2.99
C LEU A 87 -17.93 3.13 4.43
N ALA A 88 -19.23 2.85 4.60
CA ALA A 88 -19.85 2.84 5.93
C ALA A 88 -19.26 1.72 6.80
N ALA A 89 -19.00 0.54 6.24
CA ALA A 89 -18.35 -0.58 6.94
C ALA A 89 -16.89 -0.27 7.28
N SER A 90 -16.15 0.37 6.37
CA SER A 90 -14.79 0.88 6.58
C SER A 90 -14.78 1.89 7.74
N GLY A 91 -15.65 2.89 7.69
CA GLY A 91 -15.81 3.87 8.77
C GLY A 91 -16.10 3.22 10.12
N ALA A 92 -16.99 2.21 10.17
CA ALA A 92 -17.26 1.47 11.39
C ALA A 92 -16.02 0.74 11.95
N ALA A 93 -15.21 0.12 11.08
CA ALA A 93 -13.96 -0.53 11.47
C ALA A 93 -12.93 0.47 12.03
N LEU A 94 -12.87 1.68 11.47
CA LEU A 94 -12.01 2.77 11.91
C LEU A 94 -12.53 3.49 13.17
N GLY A 95 -13.77 3.26 13.59
CA GLY A 95 -14.41 4.02 14.68
C GLY A 95 -14.88 5.42 14.26
N VAL A 96 -15.14 5.63 12.97
CA VAL A 96 -15.66 6.88 12.41
C VAL A 96 -17.13 7.05 12.79
N GLY A 97 -17.47 8.19 13.40
CA GLY A 97 -18.83 8.48 13.86
C GLY A 97 -19.80 8.94 12.77
N HIS A 98 -19.30 9.48 11.66
CA HIS A 98 -20.11 9.94 10.53
C HIS A 98 -19.47 9.60 9.19
N VAL A 99 -20.24 8.98 8.30
CA VAL A 99 -19.81 8.65 6.95
C VAL A 99 -20.81 9.18 5.94
N GLU A 100 -20.33 9.82 4.89
CA GLU A 100 -21.15 10.34 3.79
C GLU A 100 -20.45 10.10 2.44
N SER A 101 -21.23 9.81 1.40
CA SER A 101 -20.75 9.67 0.03
C SER A 101 -21.68 10.42 -0.92
N PHE A 102 -21.09 11.32 -1.72
CA PHE A 102 -21.75 12.09 -2.75
C PHE A 102 -21.69 11.37 -4.11
N ASP A 103 -22.45 11.87 -5.08
CA ASP A 103 -22.55 11.31 -6.42
C ASP A 103 -22.17 12.35 -7.47
N LEU A 104 -21.01 12.99 -7.30
CA LEU A 104 -20.50 14.01 -8.23
C LEU A 104 -19.89 13.40 -9.50
N GLY A 105 -19.80 12.07 -9.56
CA GLY A 105 -19.30 11.29 -10.70
C GLY A 105 -17.82 10.92 -10.58
N ASP A 106 -17.57 9.62 -10.43
CA ASP A 106 -16.22 9.04 -10.44
C ASP A 106 -15.58 9.11 -11.84
N GLY A 107 -14.34 9.57 -11.92
CA GLY A 107 -13.57 9.76 -13.15
C GLY A 107 -13.94 11.01 -13.96
N VAL A 108 -14.89 11.81 -13.47
CA VAL A 108 -15.31 13.09 -14.06
C VAL A 108 -15.13 14.26 -13.11
N LEU A 109 -15.04 14.04 -11.79
CA LEU A 109 -14.91 15.09 -10.77
C LEU A 109 -13.76 16.05 -11.09
N GLY A 110 -12.61 15.53 -11.52
CA GLY A 110 -11.43 16.32 -11.89
C GLY A 110 -11.63 17.28 -13.06
N ARG A 111 -12.70 17.12 -13.84
CA ARG A 111 -13.07 17.98 -14.98
C ARG A 111 -14.20 18.97 -14.66
N MET A 112 -14.83 18.85 -13.49
CA MET A 112 -15.89 19.77 -13.09
C MET A 112 -15.33 21.17 -12.79
N PRO A 113 -16.14 22.24 -12.91
CA PRO A 113 -15.76 23.56 -12.42
C PRO A 113 -15.51 23.50 -10.90
N LEU A 114 -14.42 24.14 -10.45
CA LEU A 114 -14.04 24.13 -9.04
C LEU A 114 -15.14 24.69 -8.15
N GLU A 115 -15.81 25.75 -8.62
CA GLU A 115 -16.90 26.43 -7.91
C GLU A 115 -18.08 25.48 -7.62
N GLU A 116 -18.40 24.58 -8.55
CA GLU A 116 -19.47 23.59 -8.38
C GLU A 116 -19.12 22.57 -7.29
N VAL A 117 -17.87 22.08 -7.30
CA VAL A 117 -17.41 21.12 -6.28
C VAL A 117 -17.30 21.81 -4.91
N THR A 118 -16.78 23.04 -4.88
CA THR A 118 -16.72 23.86 -3.66
C THR A 118 -18.10 24.14 -3.08
N ALA A 119 -19.13 24.33 -3.91
CA ALA A 119 -20.51 24.51 -3.45
C ALA A 119 -21.09 23.27 -2.75
N VAL A 120 -20.52 22.09 -2.99
CA VAL A 120 -20.87 20.84 -2.28
C VAL A 120 -20.03 20.68 -1.00
N VAL A 121 -18.74 20.99 -1.06
CA VAL A 121 -17.80 20.85 0.06
C VAL A 121 -18.06 21.87 1.17
N LEU A 122 -18.38 23.13 0.84
CA LEU A 122 -18.57 24.19 1.83
C LEU A 122 -19.67 23.85 2.85
N PRO A 123 -20.90 23.43 2.46
CA PRO A 123 -21.92 23.01 3.42
C PRO A 123 -21.51 21.83 4.31
N VAL A 124 -20.64 20.94 3.83
CA VAL A 124 -20.08 19.84 4.64
C VAL A 124 -19.17 20.41 5.73
N LEU A 125 -18.25 21.30 5.36
CA LEU A 125 -17.34 21.94 6.31
C LEU A 125 -18.09 22.82 7.31
N GLU A 126 -19.15 23.52 6.90
CA GLU A 126 -19.99 24.31 7.82
C GLU A 126 -20.75 23.41 8.81
N ARG A 127 -21.36 22.33 8.31
CA ARG A 127 -22.16 21.39 9.12
C ARG A 127 -21.32 20.63 10.14
N LEU A 128 -20.18 20.08 9.71
CA LEU A 128 -19.30 19.29 10.57
C LEU A 128 -18.36 20.19 11.39
N ALA A 129 -18.05 21.38 10.87
CA ALA A 129 -17.16 22.38 11.45
C ALA A 129 -15.85 21.75 11.98
N PRO A 130 -15.11 20.96 11.19
CA PRO A 130 -13.94 20.24 11.65
C PRO A 130 -12.88 21.17 12.24
N ASP A 131 -12.09 20.67 13.20
CA ASP A 131 -10.87 21.34 13.65
C ASP A 131 -9.70 21.00 12.70
N VAL A 132 -9.71 19.76 12.19
CA VAL A 132 -8.72 19.23 11.25
C VAL A 132 -9.45 18.59 10.08
N VAL A 133 -9.06 18.94 8.85
CA VAL A 133 -9.47 18.28 7.62
C VAL A 133 -8.26 17.59 7.01
N VAL A 134 -8.38 16.30 6.71
CA VAL A 134 -7.40 15.54 5.97
C VAL A 134 -7.92 15.33 4.55
N THR A 135 -7.10 15.65 3.55
CA THR A 135 -7.41 15.45 2.13
C THR A 135 -6.13 15.14 1.35
N PHE A 136 -6.18 15.09 0.03
CA PHE A 136 -5.01 14.84 -0.81
C PHE A 136 -4.05 16.03 -0.91
N GLY A 137 -2.82 15.72 -1.30
CA GLY A 137 -1.86 16.67 -1.83
C GLY A 137 -2.25 17.26 -3.19
N ASP A 138 -1.51 18.28 -3.60
CA ASP A 138 -1.51 18.84 -4.95
C ASP A 138 -1.11 17.83 -6.03
N ASP A 139 -0.26 16.87 -5.65
CA ASP A 139 0.13 15.70 -6.44
C ASP A 139 -1.01 14.71 -6.74
N GLY A 140 -2.15 14.81 -6.03
CA GLY A 140 -3.24 13.83 -6.15
C GLY A 140 -2.80 12.40 -5.85
N ALA A 141 -1.79 12.23 -4.99
CA ALA A 141 -1.03 11.00 -4.77
C ALA A 141 -0.29 10.51 -6.02
N PHE A 142 -0.99 9.81 -6.91
CA PHE A 142 -0.44 9.26 -8.16
C PHE A 142 -0.89 10.05 -9.41
N GLY A 143 -1.25 11.32 -9.22
CA GLY A 143 -1.70 12.22 -10.29
C GLY A 143 -3.18 12.06 -10.67
N HIS A 144 -4.02 11.45 -9.80
CA HIS A 144 -5.43 11.26 -10.12
C HIS A 144 -6.20 12.61 -10.13
N PRO A 145 -6.84 13.01 -11.24
CA PRO A 145 -7.48 14.32 -11.34
C PRO A 145 -8.58 14.58 -10.29
N ASP A 146 -9.35 13.55 -9.92
CA ASP A 146 -10.40 13.67 -8.90
C ASP A 146 -9.82 13.96 -7.51
N HIS A 147 -8.63 13.42 -7.19
CA HIS A 147 -7.94 13.64 -5.91
C HIS A 147 -7.45 15.09 -5.82
N THR A 148 -6.84 15.58 -6.89
CA THR A 148 -6.44 16.99 -6.98
C THR A 148 -7.65 17.91 -6.87
N MET A 149 -8.79 17.57 -7.49
CA MET A 149 -10.02 18.35 -7.36
C MET A 149 -10.57 18.35 -5.93
N SER A 150 -10.61 17.20 -5.23
CA SER A 150 -11.08 17.15 -3.85
C SER A 150 -10.23 18.03 -2.93
N ALA A 151 -8.90 18.00 -3.09
CA ALA A 151 -7.98 18.85 -2.34
C ALA A 151 -8.22 20.34 -2.63
N ARG A 152 -8.32 20.72 -3.91
CA ARG A 152 -8.61 22.10 -4.32
C ARG A 152 -9.95 22.60 -3.79
N ALA A 153 -10.99 21.76 -3.82
CA ALA A 153 -12.31 22.12 -3.33
C ALA A 153 -12.33 22.33 -1.81
N VAL A 154 -11.60 21.51 -1.04
CA VAL A 154 -11.40 21.70 0.40
C VAL A 154 -10.71 23.03 0.69
N LEU A 155 -9.61 23.33 -0.01
CA LEU A 155 -8.86 24.58 0.18
C LEU A 155 -9.69 25.81 -0.21
N ALA A 156 -10.42 25.75 -1.32
CA ALA A 156 -11.31 26.83 -1.74
C ALA A 156 -12.47 27.04 -0.74
N ALA A 157 -13.12 25.96 -0.29
CA ALA A 157 -14.20 26.03 0.70
C ALA A 157 -13.70 26.59 2.05
N ARG A 158 -12.49 26.22 2.48
CA ARG A 158 -11.85 26.73 3.70
C ARG A 158 -11.75 28.25 3.71
N GLU A 159 -11.49 28.88 2.57
CA GLU A 159 -11.35 30.34 2.50
C GLU A 159 -12.63 31.10 2.84
N HIS A 160 -13.79 30.46 2.68
CA HIS A 160 -15.11 31.02 3.00
C HIS A 160 -15.53 30.84 4.46
N LEU A 161 -14.80 30.05 5.26
CA LEU A 161 -15.14 29.79 6.65
C LEU A 161 -14.62 30.89 7.59
N ALA A 162 -15.46 31.27 8.56
CA ALA A 162 -15.08 32.23 9.60
C ALA A 162 -13.98 31.67 10.53
N VAL A 163 -14.06 30.37 10.84
CA VAL A 163 -13.02 29.62 11.57
C VAL A 163 -12.49 28.55 10.63
N ARG A 164 -11.21 28.68 10.25
CA ARG A 164 -10.60 27.81 9.27
C ARG A 164 -10.05 26.55 9.96
N PRO A 165 -10.43 25.33 9.52
CA PRO A 165 -9.77 24.13 9.99
C PRO A 165 -8.29 24.15 9.59
N ARG A 166 -7.47 23.43 10.36
CA ARG A 166 -6.13 23.01 9.92
C ARG A 166 -6.33 21.98 8.82
N VAL A 167 -5.62 22.13 7.70
CA VAL A 167 -5.68 21.15 6.60
C VAL A 167 -4.38 20.35 6.58
N LEU A 168 -4.52 19.03 6.60
CA LEU A 168 -3.45 18.07 6.42
C LEU A 168 -3.61 17.45 5.04
N GLN A 169 -2.58 17.55 4.21
CA GLN A 169 -2.54 16.91 2.91
C GLN A 169 -1.76 15.59 3.03
N ALA A 170 -2.42 14.47 2.78
CA ALA A 170 -1.79 13.15 2.82
C ALA A 170 -0.64 13.08 1.80
N ARG A 171 0.50 12.55 2.25
CA ARG A 171 1.71 12.31 1.46
C ARG A 171 2.06 10.84 1.48
N PHE A 172 2.60 10.38 0.36
CA PHE A 172 3.02 9.00 0.15
C PHE A 172 4.51 9.00 -0.20
N PRO A 173 5.40 9.28 0.78
CA PRO A 173 6.82 9.32 0.51
C PRO A 173 7.31 7.93 0.07
N PRO A 174 8.28 7.85 -0.85
CA PRO A 174 8.84 6.58 -1.25
C PRO A 174 9.49 5.91 -0.05
N GLN A 175 9.14 4.64 0.23
CA GLN A 175 9.85 3.90 1.26
C GLN A 175 11.16 3.38 0.69
N GLU A 176 12.21 3.42 1.52
CA GLU A 176 13.52 2.90 1.13
C GLU A 176 13.55 1.36 1.11
N ARG A 177 12.59 0.69 1.77
CA ARG A 177 12.53 -0.77 1.86
C ARG A 177 11.58 -1.37 0.84
N LEU A 178 12.02 -2.47 0.23
CA LEU A 178 11.21 -3.25 -0.68
C LEU A 178 10.26 -4.17 0.10
N LEU A 179 9.05 -4.40 -0.43
CA LEU A 179 8.14 -5.46 0.01
C LEU A 179 8.85 -6.82 -0.06
N LEU A 180 9.75 -7.01 -1.03
CA LEU A 180 10.62 -8.18 -1.10
C LEU A 180 11.42 -8.38 0.21
N ASP A 181 12.08 -7.33 0.70
CA ASP A 181 12.91 -7.41 1.90
C ASP A 181 12.06 -7.75 3.12
N LEU A 182 10.89 -7.11 3.25
CA LEU A 182 9.93 -7.36 4.33
C LEU A 182 9.44 -8.81 4.32
N LEU A 183 9.15 -9.36 3.14
CA LEU A 183 8.69 -10.74 2.99
C LEU A 183 9.82 -11.73 3.30
N VAL A 184 11.04 -11.48 2.84
CA VAL A 184 12.19 -12.34 3.10
C VAL A 184 12.51 -12.38 4.60
N GLU A 185 12.54 -11.21 5.25
CA GLU A 185 12.73 -11.11 6.71
C GLU A 185 11.65 -11.90 7.45
N TRP A 186 10.38 -11.72 7.08
CA TRP A 186 9.29 -12.45 7.72
C TRP A 186 9.34 -13.97 7.47
N LEU A 187 9.51 -14.41 6.22
CA LEU A 187 9.55 -15.82 5.84
C LEU A 187 10.68 -16.58 6.55
N THR A 188 11.81 -15.91 6.80
CA THR A 188 12.98 -16.51 7.46
C THR A 188 13.00 -16.33 8.98
N SER A 189 12.13 -15.50 9.53
CA SER A 189 11.96 -15.34 10.99
C SER A 189 11.19 -16.50 11.66
N GLY A 190 10.40 -17.26 10.88
CA GLY A 190 9.57 -18.34 11.39
C GLY A 190 10.33 -19.65 11.60
N GLU A 191 9.94 -20.43 12.63
CA GLU A 191 10.49 -21.77 12.86
C GLU A 191 10.02 -22.80 11.81
N GLN A 192 8.87 -22.56 11.19
CA GLN A 192 8.27 -23.43 10.18
C GLN A 192 8.17 -22.72 8.83
N ARG A 193 8.31 -23.50 7.76
CA ARG A 193 8.13 -23.00 6.40
C ARG A 193 6.68 -22.59 6.18
N PHE A 194 6.49 -21.33 5.81
CA PHE A 194 5.16 -20.79 5.51
C PHE A 194 4.61 -21.35 4.19
N VAL A 195 3.31 -21.65 4.19
CA VAL A 195 2.54 -22.00 2.99
C VAL A 195 1.29 -21.10 2.98
N GLY A 196 1.26 -20.17 2.03
CA GLY A 196 0.16 -19.21 1.89
C GLY A 196 -1.09 -19.80 1.25
N THR A 197 -2.23 -19.15 1.47
CA THR A 197 -3.48 -19.45 0.78
C THR A 197 -3.60 -18.67 -0.53
N ALA A 198 -4.63 -18.98 -1.34
CA ALA A 198 -4.95 -18.17 -2.52
C ALA A 198 -5.30 -16.71 -2.14
N GLY A 199 -5.94 -16.52 -0.97
CA GLY A 199 -6.23 -15.19 -0.41
C GLY A 199 -4.95 -14.41 -0.13
N PHE A 200 -3.96 -15.05 0.49
CA PHE A 200 -2.64 -14.46 0.71
C PHE A 200 -1.95 -14.08 -0.62
N ALA A 201 -1.97 -14.97 -1.63
CA ALA A 201 -1.37 -14.68 -2.93
C ALA A 201 -2.03 -13.48 -3.63
N ASN A 202 -3.37 -13.37 -3.56
CA ASN A 202 -4.08 -12.21 -4.08
C ASN A 202 -3.72 -10.92 -3.31
N ALA A 203 -3.61 -11.01 -1.98
CA ALA A 203 -3.18 -9.89 -1.15
C ALA A 203 -1.77 -9.43 -1.53
N LEU A 204 -0.82 -10.35 -1.65
CA LEU A 204 0.54 -10.07 -2.08
C LEU A 204 0.57 -9.31 -3.40
N ARG A 205 -0.20 -9.77 -4.41
CA ARG A 205 -0.32 -9.08 -5.71
C ARG A 205 -0.88 -7.68 -5.57
N LEU A 206 -1.96 -7.51 -4.80
CA LEU A 206 -2.61 -6.22 -4.58
C LEU A 206 -1.68 -5.21 -3.88
N PHE A 207 -0.96 -5.66 -2.86
CA PHE A 207 -0.02 -4.81 -2.13
C PHE A 207 1.20 -4.49 -2.97
N ALA A 208 1.73 -5.41 -3.77
CA ALA A 208 2.83 -5.11 -4.70
C ALA A 208 2.41 -4.06 -5.75
N ASP A 209 1.25 -4.26 -6.41
CA ASP A 209 0.71 -3.29 -7.37
C ASP A 209 0.47 -1.92 -6.72
N GLY A 210 -0.15 -1.92 -5.53
CA GLY A 210 -0.50 -0.72 -4.78
C GLY A 210 0.71 0.02 -4.21
N SER A 211 1.70 -0.70 -3.69
CA SER A 211 2.94 -0.10 -3.19
C SER A 211 3.73 0.55 -4.32
N SER A 212 3.74 -0.03 -5.51
CA SER A 212 4.38 0.61 -6.66
C SER A 212 3.60 1.81 -7.17
N MET A 213 2.27 1.74 -7.22
CA MET A 213 1.43 2.85 -7.67
C MET A 213 1.50 4.06 -6.73
N LEU A 214 1.57 3.83 -5.41
CA LEU A 214 1.68 4.87 -4.38
C LEU A 214 3.14 5.30 -4.13
N GLY A 215 4.10 4.78 -4.89
CA GLY A 215 5.53 5.12 -4.76
C GLY A 215 6.23 4.48 -3.56
N PHE A 216 5.53 3.68 -2.74
CA PHE A 216 6.07 3.03 -1.56
C PHE A 216 7.13 1.97 -1.85
N ALA A 217 7.07 1.25 -2.97
CA ALA A 217 8.08 0.24 -3.30
C ALA A 217 8.32 0.11 -4.82
N ALA A 218 9.58 -0.07 -5.20
CA ALA A 218 9.99 -0.31 -6.60
C ALA A 218 9.94 -1.80 -7.00
N ASP A 219 9.29 -2.65 -6.20
CA ASP A 219 9.22 -4.08 -6.47
C ASP A 219 8.55 -4.38 -7.79
N HIS A 220 9.15 -5.28 -8.55
CA HIS A 220 8.55 -5.84 -9.74
C HIS A 220 7.98 -7.20 -9.41
N LEU A 221 6.65 -7.29 -9.39
CA LEU A 221 5.95 -8.56 -9.35
C LEU A 221 5.55 -8.99 -10.76
N GLN A 222 5.98 -10.18 -11.16
CA GLN A 222 5.64 -10.78 -12.46
C GLN A 222 5.03 -12.17 -12.27
N VAL A 223 4.11 -12.56 -13.16
CA VAL A 223 3.66 -13.94 -13.28
C VAL A 223 4.54 -14.66 -14.30
N GLN A 224 5.14 -15.77 -13.92
CA GLN A 224 5.94 -16.60 -14.82
C GLN A 224 5.41 -18.04 -14.87
N TRP A 225 5.56 -18.65 -16.04
CA TRP A 225 5.19 -20.04 -16.30
C TRP A 225 6.42 -20.83 -16.71
N PHE A 226 6.55 -22.04 -16.16
CA PHE A 226 7.67 -22.94 -16.34
C PHE A 226 7.13 -24.34 -16.68
N PRO A 227 7.51 -24.94 -17.83
CA PRO A 227 7.12 -26.31 -18.15
C PRO A 227 7.82 -27.32 -17.24
N ALA A 228 7.21 -28.49 -17.04
CA ALA A 228 7.82 -29.59 -16.28
C ALA A 228 9.26 -29.90 -16.75
N GLY A 229 10.15 -30.10 -15.78
CA GLY A 229 11.59 -30.36 -15.98
C GLY A 229 12.47 -29.13 -16.17
N SER A 230 11.90 -27.91 -16.26
CA SER A 230 12.69 -26.68 -16.39
C SER A 230 13.23 -26.18 -15.04
N TYR A 231 14.39 -25.52 -15.07
CA TYR A 231 14.92 -24.82 -13.90
C TYR A 231 14.17 -23.50 -13.68
N VAL A 232 13.63 -23.34 -12.48
CA VAL A 232 13.11 -22.08 -11.95
C VAL A 232 14.25 -21.27 -11.32
N ILE A 233 15.14 -21.97 -10.59
CA ILE A 233 16.35 -21.44 -9.95
C ILE A 233 17.48 -22.44 -10.19
N GLU A 234 18.67 -21.95 -10.55
CA GLU A 234 19.89 -22.77 -10.62
C GLU A 234 20.75 -22.60 -9.36
N GLN A 235 21.26 -23.71 -8.81
CA GLN A 235 22.21 -23.68 -7.69
C GLN A 235 23.46 -22.88 -8.09
N GLY A 236 23.87 -21.94 -7.22
CA GLY A 236 25.04 -21.09 -7.44
C GLY A 236 24.76 -19.76 -8.14
N GLU A 237 23.54 -19.53 -8.68
CA GLU A 237 23.20 -18.20 -9.21
C GLU A 237 23.10 -17.15 -8.07
N PRO A 238 23.23 -15.84 -8.38
CA PRO A 238 23.02 -14.78 -7.40
C PRO A 238 21.56 -14.72 -6.89
N PRO A 239 21.33 -14.44 -5.59
CA PRO A 239 19.99 -14.39 -5.02
C PRO A 239 19.31 -13.04 -5.30
N ASN A 240 18.63 -12.92 -6.44
CA ASN A 240 17.99 -11.64 -6.82
C ASN A 240 16.46 -11.66 -6.71
N GLU A 241 15.85 -12.84 -6.59
CA GLU A 241 14.42 -13.04 -6.81
C GLU A 241 13.81 -13.97 -5.77
N LEU A 242 12.58 -13.67 -5.37
CA LEU A 242 11.75 -14.53 -4.55
C LEU A 242 10.59 -15.07 -5.39
N PHE A 243 10.31 -16.37 -5.26
CA PHE A 243 9.26 -17.02 -6.03
C PHE A 243 8.16 -17.53 -5.11
N CYS A 244 6.90 -17.24 -5.44
CA CYS A 244 5.72 -17.77 -4.77
C CYS A 244 4.95 -18.67 -5.74
N ILE A 245 4.86 -19.98 -5.44
CA ILE A 245 4.19 -20.94 -6.32
C ILE A 245 2.67 -20.71 -6.29
N LEU A 246 2.04 -20.54 -7.45
CA LEU A 246 0.58 -20.34 -7.58
C LEU A 246 -0.13 -21.60 -8.07
N SER A 247 0.53 -22.38 -8.93
CA SER A 247 0.03 -23.64 -9.48
C SER A 247 1.22 -24.55 -9.82
N GLY A 248 0.97 -25.87 -9.85
CA GLY A 248 1.99 -26.88 -10.06
C GLY A 248 2.82 -27.18 -8.81
N ARG A 249 3.86 -28.01 -8.98
CA ARG A 249 4.84 -28.34 -7.93
C ARG A 249 6.26 -28.10 -8.43
N VAL A 250 7.17 -27.80 -7.51
CA VAL A 250 8.61 -27.72 -7.77
C VAL A 250 9.39 -28.64 -6.84
N ASP A 251 10.47 -29.22 -7.34
CA ASP A 251 11.44 -29.99 -6.58
C ASP A 251 12.63 -29.09 -6.22
N VAL A 252 12.96 -29.02 -4.94
CA VAL A 252 14.18 -28.37 -4.44
C VAL A 252 15.27 -29.44 -4.39
N VAL A 253 16.28 -29.30 -5.24
CA VAL A 253 17.31 -30.32 -5.46
C VAL A 253 18.69 -29.74 -5.15
N ARG A 254 19.46 -30.42 -4.29
CA ARG A 254 20.84 -30.01 -3.99
C ARG A 254 21.81 -30.85 -4.80
N GLU A 255 22.72 -30.17 -5.50
CA GLU A 255 23.83 -30.79 -6.23
C GLU A 255 25.09 -30.82 -5.34
N SER A 256 25.68 -32.00 -5.19
CA SER A 256 26.96 -32.16 -4.49
C SER A 256 28.14 -31.76 -5.38
N ALA A 257 29.35 -31.65 -4.80
CA ALA A 257 30.56 -31.32 -5.57
C ALA A 257 30.90 -32.36 -6.67
N ASP A 258 30.43 -33.60 -6.51
CA ASP A 258 30.63 -34.69 -7.47
C ASP A 258 29.51 -34.76 -8.53
N GLY A 259 28.56 -33.81 -8.50
CA GLY A 259 27.43 -33.73 -9.44
C GLY A 259 26.23 -34.61 -9.09
N GLU A 260 26.20 -35.20 -7.88
CA GLU A 260 25.05 -35.99 -7.44
C GLU A 260 23.88 -35.08 -7.06
N LEU A 261 22.72 -35.30 -7.68
CA LEU A 261 21.50 -34.57 -7.42
C LEU A 261 20.65 -35.27 -6.35
N ARG A 262 20.36 -34.57 -5.26
CA ARG A 262 19.49 -35.07 -4.18
C ARG A 262 18.29 -34.15 -3.97
N THR A 263 17.09 -34.66 -4.20
CA THR A 263 15.85 -33.96 -3.84
C THR A 263 15.77 -33.76 -2.33
N VAL A 264 15.62 -32.52 -1.91
CA VAL A 264 15.50 -32.10 -0.50
C VAL A 264 14.04 -31.98 -0.11
N ALA A 265 13.21 -31.43 -1.00
CA ALA A 265 11.78 -31.25 -0.78
C ALA A 265 11.03 -31.11 -2.12
N THR A 266 9.75 -31.43 -2.13
CA THR A 266 8.81 -31.06 -3.20
C THR A 266 7.76 -30.13 -2.59
N VAL A 267 7.54 -28.97 -3.19
CA VAL A 267 6.60 -27.96 -2.69
C VAL A 267 5.61 -27.53 -3.75
N GLY A 268 4.43 -27.09 -3.31
CA GLY A 268 3.30 -26.74 -4.17
C GLY A 268 2.77 -25.33 -3.93
N PRO A 269 1.52 -25.04 -4.34
CA PRO A 269 0.92 -23.70 -4.26
C PRO A 269 0.99 -23.10 -2.86
N GLY A 270 1.22 -21.79 -2.79
CA GLY A 270 1.39 -21.03 -1.55
C GLY A 270 2.81 -21.07 -0.98
N SER A 271 3.66 -21.99 -1.44
CA SER A 271 5.03 -22.11 -0.96
C SER A 271 5.94 -21.08 -1.59
N PHE A 272 6.91 -20.61 -0.81
CA PHE A 272 7.99 -19.75 -1.27
C PHE A 272 9.28 -20.54 -1.53
N VAL A 273 10.04 -20.13 -2.54
CA VAL A 273 11.40 -20.62 -2.82
C VAL A 273 12.33 -19.46 -3.16
N GLY A 274 13.59 -19.58 -2.72
CA GLY A 274 14.66 -18.62 -2.97
C GLY A 274 14.93 -17.64 -1.83
N GLU A 275 14.13 -17.67 -0.77
CA GLU A 275 14.20 -16.78 0.39
C GLU A 275 15.53 -16.87 1.15
N GLU A 276 16.13 -18.07 1.28
CA GLU A 276 17.36 -18.27 2.07
C GLU A 276 18.56 -17.52 1.46
N GLY A 277 18.70 -17.57 0.12
CA GLY A 277 19.77 -16.87 -0.58
C GLY A 277 19.66 -15.35 -0.41
N LEU A 278 18.42 -14.83 -0.46
CA LEU A 278 18.14 -13.40 -0.25
C LEU A 278 18.45 -12.98 1.19
N ALA A 279 17.96 -13.73 2.18
CA ALA A 279 18.15 -13.41 3.60
C ALA A 279 19.63 -13.47 4.03
N THR A 280 20.40 -14.39 3.45
CA THR A 280 21.82 -14.58 3.81
C THR A 280 22.78 -13.83 2.90
N ASN A 281 22.28 -13.22 1.82
CA ASN A 281 23.08 -12.64 0.74
C ASN A 281 24.17 -13.61 0.22
N ARG A 282 23.78 -14.86 -0.03
CA ARG A 282 24.65 -15.94 -0.55
C ARG A 282 24.09 -16.52 -1.85
N PRO A 283 24.94 -17.06 -2.73
CA PRO A 283 24.47 -17.79 -3.91
C PRO A 283 23.45 -18.88 -3.56
N ARG A 284 22.54 -19.17 -4.49
CA ARG A 284 21.49 -20.19 -4.28
C ARG A 284 22.12 -21.52 -3.89
N ASN A 285 21.60 -22.15 -2.84
CA ASN A 285 22.17 -23.37 -2.25
C ASN A 285 21.54 -24.68 -2.79
N ALA A 286 20.59 -24.56 -3.70
CA ALA A 286 19.86 -25.65 -4.34
C ALA A 286 19.28 -25.17 -5.68
N HIS A 287 19.10 -26.11 -6.60
CA HIS A 287 18.25 -25.96 -7.76
C HIS A 287 16.78 -25.98 -7.33
N VAL A 288 15.93 -25.29 -8.09
CA VAL A 288 14.48 -25.45 -8.03
C VAL A 288 14.01 -25.83 -9.42
N ILE A 289 13.45 -27.03 -9.56
CA ILE A 289 13.07 -27.62 -10.83
C ILE A 289 11.55 -27.78 -10.86
N ALA A 290 10.91 -27.36 -11.94
CA ALA A 290 9.49 -27.57 -12.15
C ALA A 290 9.19 -29.08 -12.21
N HIS A 291 8.41 -29.58 -11.26
CA HIS A 291 8.01 -30.99 -11.20
C HIS A 291 6.83 -31.26 -12.14
N ASP A 292 5.83 -30.38 -12.11
CA ASP A 292 4.76 -30.27 -13.10
C ASP A 292 4.92 -28.95 -13.89
N ASP A 293 3.96 -28.60 -14.74
CA ASP A 293 3.85 -27.22 -15.25
C ASP A 293 3.55 -26.27 -14.09
N VAL A 294 4.41 -25.28 -13.90
CA VAL A 294 4.39 -24.37 -12.75
C VAL A 294 4.04 -22.96 -13.18
N THR A 295 3.17 -22.30 -12.42
CA THR A 295 2.97 -20.85 -12.49
C THR A 295 3.33 -20.25 -11.14
N CYS A 296 4.11 -19.17 -11.12
CA CYS A 296 4.53 -18.51 -9.89
C CYS A 296 4.54 -16.99 -10.02
N PHE A 297 4.40 -16.29 -8.90
CA PHE A 297 4.87 -14.91 -8.81
C PHE A 297 6.39 -14.90 -8.67
N VAL A 298 7.02 -13.94 -9.34
CA VAL A 298 8.44 -13.61 -9.20
C VAL A 298 8.51 -12.18 -8.68
N LEU A 299 9.07 -12.00 -7.49
CA LEU A 299 9.30 -10.70 -6.86
C LEU A 299 10.79 -10.39 -6.94
N ALA A 300 11.12 -9.19 -7.42
CA ALA A 300 12.49 -8.73 -7.62
C ALA A 300 12.65 -7.23 -7.33
N PRO A 301 13.85 -6.78 -6.88
CA PRO A 301 14.15 -5.36 -6.67
C PRO A 301 14.07 -4.50 -7.93
N ARG A 302 14.23 -5.13 -9.11
CA ARG A 302 14.25 -4.50 -10.44
C ARG A 302 13.65 -5.47 -11.46
N GLY A 303 13.17 -4.96 -12.59
CA GLY A 303 12.71 -5.80 -13.71
C GLY A 303 13.76 -6.85 -14.09
N ARG A 304 13.32 -8.09 -14.31
CA ARG A 304 14.19 -9.27 -14.51
C ARG A 304 15.20 -9.01 -15.65
N ASP A 305 16.49 -8.94 -15.31
CA ASP A 305 17.56 -8.90 -16.30
C ASP A 305 17.99 -10.34 -16.63
N LEU A 306 17.45 -10.89 -17.72
CA LEU A 306 17.79 -12.22 -18.22
C LEU A 306 19.27 -12.36 -18.63
N SER A 307 20.02 -11.26 -18.70
CA SER A 307 21.47 -11.30 -18.93
C SER A 307 22.28 -11.61 -17.66
N ALA A 308 21.71 -11.37 -16.46
CA ALA A 308 22.35 -11.61 -15.17
C ALA A 308 22.29 -13.08 -14.71
N ALA A 309 21.37 -13.88 -15.26
CA ALA A 309 21.27 -15.33 -15.02
C ALA A 309 22.42 -16.13 -15.68
N ARG A 310 23.22 -15.48 -16.54
CA ARG A 310 24.46 -16.08 -17.07
C ARG A 310 25.55 -15.82 -16.04
N GLY A 311 25.81 -16.80 -15.17
CA GLY A 311 26.85 -16.73 -14.15
C GLY A 311 28.19 -16.21 -14.70
N THR A 312 29.00 -15.58 -13.85
CA THR A 312 30.30 -14.97 -14.23
C THR A 312 31.34 -15.98 -14.76
N THR A 313 31.04 -17.28 -14.70
CA THR A 313 31.82 -18.38 -15.26
C THR A 313 31.40 -18.78 -16.69
N ALA A 314 30.32 -18.22 -17.23
CA ALA A 314 29.93 -18.44 -18.62
C ALA A 314 30.82 -17.61 -19.57
N VAL A 315 32.00 -18.13 -19.91
CA VAL A 315 32.93 -17.46 -20.83
C VAL A 315 32.39 -17.52 -22.26
N VAL A 316 31.99 -16.36 -22.79
CA VAL A 316 31.95 -16.10 -24.24
C VAL A 316 32.66 -14.75 -24.49
N ALA A 317 33.52 -14.74 -25.50
CA ALA A 317 34.49 -13.70 -25.87
C ALA A 317 33.92 -12.25 -25.89
N PRO A 318 34.78 -11.22 -25.73
CA PRO A 318 34.31 -9.86 -25.45
C PRO A 318 33.73 -9.19 -26.71
N ALA A 319 32.51 -8.65 -26.57
CA ALA A 319 32.00 -7.62 -27.46
C ALA A 319 31.75 -6.35 -26.63
N GLU A 320 32.25 -5.24 -27.14
CA GLU A 320 32.21 -3.91 -26.54
C GLU A 320 30.76 -3.50 -26.20
N ARG A 321 30.54 -3.08 -24.94
CA ARG A 321 29.23 -2.58 -24.49
C ARG A 321 29.13 -1.10 -24.78
N SER A 322 28.10 -0.71 -25.54
CA SER A 322 27.54 0.64 -25.45
C SER A 322 26.49 0.64 -24.34
N THR A 323 26.59 1.60 -23.42
CA THR A 323 25.64 1.84 -22.34
C THR A 323 24.35 2.46 -22.90
N PRO A 324 23.15 1.92 -22.59
CA PRO A 324 21.91 2.64 -22.87
C PRO A 324 21.76 3.83 -21.90
N PRO A 325 21.10 4.93 -22.32
CA PRO A 325 20.93 6.10 -21.48
C PRO A 325 20.00 5.79 -20.30
N ASN A 326 20.34 6.36 -19.13
CA ASN A 326 19.47 6.35 -17.96
C ASN A 326 18.08 6.92 -18.32
N PRO A 327 16.98 6.34 -17.80
CA PRO A 327 15.70 7.02 -17.83
C PRO A 327 15.82 8.37 -17.13
N PRO A 328 15.13 9.42 -17.61
CA PRO A 328 15.23 10.74 -17.02
C PRO A 328 14.79 10.67 -15.56
N PRO A 329 15.45 11.42 -14.64
CA PRO A 329 14.96 11.55 -13.28
C PRO A 329 13.53 12.08 -13.33
N ILE A 330 12.64 11.43 -12.59
CA ILE A 330 11.32 11.99 -12.31
C ILE A 330 11.59 13.23 -11.47
N SER A 331 11.52 14.39 -12.12
CA SER A 331 11.73 15.69 -11.51
C SER A 331 10.55 15.99 -10.58
N SER A 332 10.63 15.59 -9.31
CA SER A 332 9.85 16.24 -8.26
C SER A 332 10.50 17.59 -8.00
N THR A 333 10.11 18.61 -8.75
CA THR A 333 10.33 19.98 -8.31
C THR A 333 9.51 20.15 -7.04
N ALA A 334 10.17 20.08 -5.88
CA ALA A 334 9.59 20.49 -4.62
C ALA A 334 9.07 21.93 -4.79
N PRO A 335 7.79 22.22 -4.48
CA PRO A 335 7.32 23.58 -4.41
C PRO A 335 8.15 24.33 -3.37
N ASP A 336 8.68 25.47 -3.78
CA ASP A 336 9.44 26.40 -2.95
C ASP A 336 8.52 26.92 -1.83
N GLY A 337 8.78 26.46 -0.60
CA GLY A 337 8.03 26.80 0.60
C GLY A 337 8.13 25.68 1.61
N ALA A 338 8.80 25.91 2.74
CA ALA A 338 8.96 24.93 3.81
C ALA A 338 7.58 24.57 4.43
N GLN A 339 6.85 23.65 3.80
CA GLN A 339 5.69 23.02 4.41
C GLN A 339 6.19 22.14 5.56
N THR A 340 5.63 22.32 6.75
CA THR A 340 5.93 21.43 7.88
C THR A 340 5.39 20.04 7.55
N GLU A 341 6.29 19.07 7.41
CA GLU A 341 5.91 17.66 7.27
C GLU A 341 5.69 17.03 8.65
N LEU A 342 4.66 16.20 8.73
CA LEU A 342 4.20 15.56 9.95
C LEU A 342 4.02 14.07 9.66
N SER A 343 4.65 13.23 10.47
CA SER A 343 4.54 11.78 10.36
C SER A 343 3.92 11.25 11.64
N ILE A 344 2.98 10.32 11.52
CA ILE A 344 2.25 9.75 12.66
C ILE A 344 2.46 8.24 12.62
N ASP A 345 3.06 7.69 13.67
CA ASP A 345 2.98 6.26 13.94
C ASP A 345 1.55 5.94 14.40
N VAL A 346 0.85 5.09 13.66
CA VAL A 346 -0.54 4.75 13.95
C VAL A 346 -0.66 3.70 15.06
N GLY A 347 0.43 3.01 15.39
CA GLY A 347 0.47 1.96 16.39
C GLY A 347 -0.32 0.70 16.01
N PRO A 348 -0.17 -0.39 16.77
CA PRO A 348 -0.66 -1.71 16.38
C PRO A 348 -2.18 -1.83 16.37
N ASP A 349 -2.88 -1.14 17.28
CA ASP A 349 -4.34 -1.23 17.36
C ASP A 349 -5.03 -0.47 16.23
N ALA A 350 -4.56 0.73 15.88
CA ALA A 350 -5.10 1.46 14.76
C ALA A 350 -4.72 0.82 13.43
N LEU A 351 -3.51 0.24 13.31
CA LEU A 351 -3.12 -0.56 12.15
C LEU A 351 -4.08 -1.74 11.92
N ARG A 352 -4.45 -2.48 12.98
CA ARG A 352 -5.45 -3.56 12.88
C ARG A 352 -6.81 -3.06 12.38
N ARG A 353 -7.26 -1.91 12.88
CA ARG A 353 -8.51 -1.27 12.40
C ARG A 353 -8.42 -0.82 10.94
N LYS A 354 -7.29 -0.23 10.55
CA LYS A 354 -6.98 0.15 9.17
C LYS A 354 -7.00 -1.05 8.22
N ILE A 355 -6.45 -2.18 8.63
CA ILE A 355 -6.51 -3.43 7.87
C ILE A 355 -7.97 -3.93 7.75
N ALA A 356 -8.74 -3.92 8.83
CA ALA A 356 -10.15 -4.32 8.79
C ALA A 356 -10.99 -3.39 7.88
N ALA A 357 -10.68 -2.09 7.88
CA ALA A 357 -11.30 -1.10 7.01
C ALA A 357 -10.96 -1.34 5.53
N LEU A 358 -9.72 -1.69 5.22
CA LEU A 358 -9.31 -2.08 3.87
C LEU A 358 -10.12 -3.28 3.34
N VAL A 359 -10.30 -4.31 4.19
CA VAL A 359 -11.05 -5.53 3.85
C VAL A 359 -12.56 -5.25 3.66
N ALA A 360 -13.08 -4.17 4.22
CA ALA A 360 -14.47 -3.78 4.02
C ALA A 360 -14.79 -3.37 2.57
N HIS A 361 -13.79 -2.88 1.83
CA HIS A 361 -13.89 -2.47 0.43
C HIS A 361 -13.73 -3.63 -0.55
N ARG A 362 -14.57 -4.67 -0.41
CA ARG A 362 -14.45 -5.94 -1.16
C ARG A 362 -14.50 -5.80 -2.68
N THR A 363 -15.26 -4.83 -3.20
CA THR A 363 -15.32 -4.58 -4.65
C THR A 363 -13.95 -4.21 -5.23
N GLN A 364 -13.10 -3.54 -4.45
CA GLN A 364 -11.76 -3.13 -4.84
C GLN A 364 -10.68 -4.05 -4.27
N TYR A 365 -10.85 -4.51 -3.04
CA TYR A 365 -9.92 -5.31 -2.26
C TYR A 365 -10.59 -6.61 -1.84
N ALA A 366 -10.64 -7.57 -2.77
CA ALA A 366 -11.10 -8.94 -2.51
C ALA A 366 -10.07 -9.71 -1.66
N LEU A 367 -9.84 -9.21 -0.45
CA LEU A 367 -8.84 -9.67 0.51
C LEU A 367 -9.53 -10.57 1.55
N ASP A 368 -8.87 -11.67 1.88
CA ASP A 368 -9.30 -12.60 2.94
C ASP A 368 -8.71 -12.14 4.28
N PRO A 369 -9.40 -12.30 5.43
CA PRO A 369 -8.83 -12.11 6.77
C PRO A 369 -7.42 -12.69 7.00
N GLU A 370 -7.02 -13.75 6.30
CA GLU A 370 -5.63 -14.25 6.26
C GLU A 370 -4.71 -13.40 5.36
N LEU A 371 -4.78 -12.08 5.55
CA LEU A 371 -3.97 -11.08 4.86
C LEU A 371 -2.47 -11.28 5.08
N LEU A 372 -1.67 -10.46 4.38
CA LEU A 372 -0.26 -10.31 4.73
C LEU A 372 -0.12 -10.08 6.24
N PRO A 373 0.87 -10.73 6.88
CA PRO A 373 1.08 -10.64 8.31
C PRO A 373 1.35 -9.18 8.72
N VAL A 374 0.97 -8.83 9.94
CA VAL A 374 1.13 -7.46 10.47
C VAL A 374 2.61 -7.03 10.47
N GLN A 375 3.55 -7.96 10.58
CA GLN A 375 4.99 -7.69 10.47
C GLN A 375 5.38 -7.16 9.08
N VAL A 376 4.69 -7.58 8.02
CA VAL A 376 4.90 -7.09 6.65
C VAL A 376 4.08 -5.82 6.40
N LEU A 377 2.84 -5.75 6.90
CA LEU A 377 1.96 -4.60 6.70
C LEU A 377 2.32 -3.38 7.57
N GLY A 378 2.94 -3.59 8.73
CA GLY A 378 3.31 -2.53 9.67
C GLY A 378 4.23 -1.48 9.06
N PRO A 379 5.37 -1.88 8.46
CA PRO A 379 6.23 -0.93 7.75
C PRO A 379 5.53 -0.19 6.60
N LEU A 380 4.55 -0.83 5.93
CA LEU A 380 3.84 -0.25 4.79
C LEU A 380 2.71 0.73 5.19
N LEU A 381 1.96 0.41 6.24
CA LEU A 381 0.70 1.08 6.59
C LEU A 381 0.72 1.71 7.99
N GLY A 382 1.78 1.46 8.77
CA GLY A 382 1.92 1.84 10.17
C GLY A 382 2.34 3.29 10.40
N THR A 383 2.78 3.99 9.36
CA THR A 383 3.09 5.42 9.43
C THR A 383 2.33 6.17 8.34
N GLU A 384 1.70 7.28 8.73
CA GLU A 384 0.98 8.17 7.82
C GLU A 384 1.68 9.53 7.80
N HIS A 385 1.88 10.08 6.60
CA HIS A 385 2.65 11.30 6.39
C HIS A 385 1.74 12.41 5.85
N PHE A 386 1.94 13.64 6.33
CA PHE A 386 1.12 14.78 5.99
C PHE A 386 1.97 16.02 5.76
N ALA A 387 1.60 16.81 4.77
CA ALA A 387 2.01 18.21 4.68
C ALA A 387 0.96 19.09 5.38
N VAL A 388 1.41 19.99 6.25
CA VAL A 388 0.53 20.92 6.94
C VAL A 388 0.34 22.17 6.10
N VAL A 389 -0.92 22.47 5.75
CA VAL A 389 -1.27 23.73 5.11
C VAL A 389 -1.36 24.83 6.17
N PRO A 390 -0.61 25.94 6.03
CA PRO A 390 -0.58 27.02 7.00
C PRO A 390 -1.93 27.74 7.17
#